data_AF-A0AAE0D1Q7-F1
#
_entry.id   AF-A0AAE0D1Q7-F1
#
_cell.length_a   1.000
_cell.length_b   1.000
_cell.length_c   1.000
_cell.angle_alpha   90.00
_cell.angle_beta   90.00
_cell.angle_gamma   90.00
#
_symmetry.space_group_name_H-M   'P 1'
#
loop_
_entity.id
_entity.type
_entity.pdbx_description
1 polymer ?
#
loop_
_entity_poly.entity_id
_entity_poly.type
_entity_poly.pdbx_seq_one_letter_code
_entity_poly.pdbx_strand_id
1 'polypeptide(L)'
;MDNASFHHSDRIREMCTAAGVVLLYSAPYSPDIIPIKHFFGELKNFIRQVWNEHQGFIIADFQSFLEEYVMVVGQQKKSARGHFCNCSISIDKPLD
;
A
#
# COMPACT_ATOMS: atom_id res chain seq x y z
N MET A 1 4.07 -3.72 8.74
CA MET A 1 5.35 -3.09 8.37
C MET A 1 6.30 -4.18 7.93
N ASP A 2 7.13 -3.95 6.92
CA ASP A 2 8.15 -4.95 6.59
C ASP A 2 9.21 -5.02 7.70
N ASN A 3 9.94 -6.13 7.75
CA ASN A 3 10.87 -6.44 8.84
C ASN A 3 12.25 -5.78 8.68
N ALA A 4 12.40 -4.73 7.88
CA ALA A 4 13.68 -4.05 7.72
C ALA A 4 14.20 -3.53 9.07
N SER A 5 15.51 -3.68 9.33
CA SER A 5 16.12 -3.40 10.63
C SER A 5 15.88 -1.97 11.12
N PHE A 6 15.84 -0.99 10.22
CA PHE A 6 15.59 0.41 10.54
C PHE A 6 14.13 0.72 10.95
N HIS A 7 13.21 -0.23 10.77
CA HIS A 7 11.85 -0.10 11.32
C HIS A 7 11.77 -0.45 12.82
N HIS A 8 12.76 -1.17 13.37
CA HIS A 8 12.79 -1.63 14.75
C HIS A 8 13.37 -0.62 15.75
N SER A 9 12.98 0.66 15.64
CA SER A 9 13.38 1.67 16.63
C SER A 9 12.31 1.84 17.71
N ASP A 10 12.75 2.09 18.95
CA ASP A 10 11.83 2.37 20.06
C ASP A 10 10.98 3.60 19.77
N ARG A 11 11.55 4.61 19.10
CA ARG A 11 10.84 5.81 18.66
C ARG A 11 9.64 5.49 17.76
N ILE A 12 9.78 4.57 16.80
CA ILE A 12 8.66 4.17 15.92
C ILE A 12 7.56 3.48 16.75
N ARG A 13 7.96 2.58 17.67
CA ARG A 13 7.02 1.87 18.54
C ARG A 13 6.23 2.85 19.42
N GLU A 14 6.92 3.79 20.06
CA GLU A 14 6.31 4.83 20.91
C GLU A 14 5.35 5.72 20.12
N MET A 15 5.76 6.19 18.94
CA MET A 15 4.91 7.00 18.05
C MET A 15 3.63 6.25 17.62
N CYS A 16 3.76 4.98 17.21
CA CYS A 16 2.60 4.16 16.86
C CYS A 16 1.68 3.94 18.07
N THR A 17 2.25 3.65 19.24
CA THR A 17 1.49 3.41 20.47
C THR A 17 0.73 4.67 20.89
N ALA A 18 1.39 5.82 20.89
CA ALA A 18 0.78 7.11 21.21
C ALA A 18 -0.36 7.49 20.25
N ALA A 19 -0.29 7.04 19.00
CA ALA A 19 -1.34 7.24 18.00
C ALA A 19 -2.46 6.17 18.03
N GLY A 20 -2.39 5.18 18.93
CA GLY A 20 -3.35 4.07 18.97
C GLY A 20 -3.22 3.09 17.79
N VAL A 21 -2.07 3.11 17.09
CA VAL A 21 -1.81 2.27 15.92
C VAL A 21 -1.17 0.95 16.35
N VAL A 22 -1.78 -0.16 15.92
CA VAL A 22 -1.20 -1.49 16.10
C VAL A 22 -0.07 -1.71 15.10
N LEU A 23 1.16 -1.87 15.60
CA LEU A 23 2.34 -2.11 14.79
C LEU A 23 2.63 -3.61 14.65
N LEU A 24 2.31 -4.16 13.47
CA LEU A 24 2.58 -5.55 13.11
C LEU A 24 3.77 -5.63 12.14
N TYR A 25 4.75 -6.49 12.44
CA TYR A 25 5.88 -6.77 11.54
C TYR A 25 5.63 -8.07 10.77
N SER A 26 5.99 -8.08 9.50
CA SER A 26 5.97 -9.32 8.70
C SER A 26 7.11 -10.24 9.15
N ALA A 27 6.99 -11.55 8.86
CA ALA A 27 8.12 -12.46 9.00
C ALA A 27 9.31 -12.00 8.10
N PRO A 28 10.57 -12.27 8.51
CA PRO A 28 11.73 -12.00 7.68
C PRO A 28 11.58 -12.64 6.29
N TYR A 29 11.96 -11.91 5.24
CA TYR A 29 11.92 -12.39 3.85
C TYR A 29 10.55 -12.92 3.39
N SER A 30 9.46 -12.44 3.99
CA SER A 30 8.09 -12.71 3.54
C SER A 30 7.46 -11.48 2.88
N PRO A 31 8.04 -10.97 1.77
CA PRO A 31 7.53 -9.76 1.10
C PRO A 31 6.13 -9.96 0.52
N ASP A 32 5.72 -11.22 0.30
CA ASP A 32 4.40 -11.56 -0.24
C ASP A 32 3.28 -11.47 0.80
N ILE A 33 3.61 -11.12 2.06
CA ILE A 33 2.67 -11.09 3.20
C ILE A 33 2.55 -9.65 3.76
N ILE A 34 2.65 -8.63 2.90
CA ILE A 34 2.31 -7.25 3.30
C ILE A 34 1.32 -6.60 2.32
N PRO A 35 0.23 -5.97 2.80
CA PRO A 35 -0.84 -5.45 1.95
C PRO A 35 -0.38 -4.43 0.90
N ILE A 36 0.65 -3.63 1.23
CA ILE A 36 1.19 -2.62 0.33
C ILE A 36 1.82 -3.23 -0.95
N LYS A 37 2.34 -4.46 -0.89
CA LYS A 37 2.91 -5.12 -2.07
C LYS A 37 1.81 -5.57 -3.04
N HIS A 38 0.67 -6.02 -2.52
CA HIS A 38 -0.51 -6.28 -3.35
C HIS A 38 -1.00 -4.99 -4.02
N PHE A 39 -1.07 -3.87 -3.28
CA PHE A 39 -1.42 -2.57 -3.85
C PHE A 39 -0.47 -2.14 -4.98
N PHE A 40 0.86 -2.25 -4.77
CA PHE A 40 1.81 -1.93 -5.85
C PHE A 40 1.70 -2.89 -7.04
N GLY A 41 1.32 -4.15 -6.82
CA GLY A 41 1.00 -5.08 -7.89
C GLY A 41 -0.17 -4.60 -8.74
N GLU A 42 -1.28 -4.24 -8.09
CA GLU A 42 -2.47 -3.69 -8.74
C GLU A 42 -2.16 -2.39 -9.48
N LEU A 43 -1.49 -1.43 -8.83
CA LEU A 43 -1.12 -0.14 -9.41
C LEU A 43 -0.26 -0.31 -10.66
N LYS A 44 0.77 -1.17 -10.62
CA LYS A 44 1.61 -1.44 -11.80
C LYS A 44 0.81 -2.08 -12.93
N ASN A 45 -0.09 -3.00 -12.62
CA ASN A 45 -0.94 -3.64 -13.63
C ASN A 45 -1.87 -2.62 -14.28
N PHE A 46 -2.47 -1.73 -13.48
CA PHE A 46 -3.29 -0.64 -13.96
C PHE A 46 -2.50 0.29 -14.88
N ILE A 47 -1.34 0.78 -14.42
CA ILE A 47 -0.47 1.69 -15.20
C ILE A 47 -0.07 1.05 -16.55
N ARG A 48 0.24 -0.25 -16.56
CA ARG A 48 0.57 -0.96 -17.82
C ARG A 48 -0.57 -0.97 -18.83
N GLN A 49 -1.82 -1.01 -18.39
CA GLN A 49 -2.99 -1.00 -19.27
C GLN A 49 -3.18 0.38 -19.94
N VAL A 50 -2.96 1.46 -19.19
CA VAL A 50 -3.18 2.83 -19.66
C VAL A 50 -1.92 3.49 -20.25
N TRP A 51 -0.76 2.82 -20.19
CA TRP A 51 0.54 3.39 -20.54
C TRP A 51 0.57 4.05 -21.92
N ASN A 52 0.10 3.33 -22.95
CA ASN A 52 0.17 3.79 -24.33
C ASN A 52 -0.76 4.98 -24.59
N GLU A 53 -1.94 4.98 -23.99
CA GLU A 53 -2.96 6.02 -24.15
C GLU A 53 -2.55 7.34 -23.46
N HIS A 54 -1.76 7.24 -22.39
CA HIS A 54 -1.35 8.39 -21.57
C HIS A 54 0.11 8.82 -21.78
N GLN A 55 0.79 8.39 -22.84
CA GLN A 55 2.20 8.77 -23.10
C GLN A 55 2.43 10.28 -23.08
N GLY A 56 1.52 11.06 -23.69
CA GLY A 56 1.63 12.52 -23.68
C GLY A 56 1.55 13.11 -22.27
N PHE A 57 0.66 12.59 -21.43
CA PHE A 57 0.53 13.03 -20.04
C PHE A 57 1.75 12.61 -19.21
N ILE A 58 2.22 11.37 -19.35
CA ILE A 58 3.42 10.85 -18.67
C ILE A 58 4.65 11.72 -18.96
N ILE A 59 4.85 12.10 -20.22
CA ILE A 59 6.00 12.93 -20.63
C ILE A 59 5.86 14.36 -20.11
N ALA A 60 4.65 14.92 -20.13
CA ALA A 60 4.40 16.29 -19.71
C ALA A 60 4.49 16.45 -18.19
N ASP A 61 3.92 15.52 -17.43
CA ASP A 61 3.86 15.56 -15.98
C ASP A 61 3.69 14.15 -15.37
N PHE A 62 4.83 13.49 -15.17
CA PHE A 62 4.84 12.15 -14.57
C PHE A 62 4.36 12.15 -13.11
N GLN A 63 4.56 13.24 -12.37
CA GLN A 63 4.16 13.30 -10.96
C GLN A 63 2.63 13.32 -10.84
N SER A 64 1.97 14.23 -11.54
CA SER A 64 0.50 14.32 -11.55
C SER A 64 -0.12 13.02 -12.07
N PHE A 65 0.48 12.42 -13.11
CA PHE A 65 0.10 11.09 -13.57
C PHE A 65 0.13 10.07 -12.43
N LEU A 66 1.25 9.94 -11.71
CA LEU A 66 1.35 8.96 -10.62
C LEU A 66 0.36 9.25 -9.48
N GLU A 67 0.21 10.50 -9.08
CA GLU A 67 -0.71 10.90 -8.01
C GLU A 67 -2.16 10.54 -8.35
N GLU A 68 -2.60 10.84 -9.58
CA GLU A 68 -3.94 10.50 -10.05
C GLU A 68 -4.19 8.98 -9.99
N TYR A 69 -3.27 8.17 -10.52
CA TYR A 69 -3.46 6.72 -10.55
C TYR A 69 -3.31 6.05 -9.18
N VAL A 70 -2.45 6.57 -8.30
CA VAL A 70 -2.42 6.15 -6.89
C VAL A 70 -3.78 6.42 -6.24
N MET A 71 -4.42 7.56 -6.51
CA MET A 71 -5.74 7.88 -5.97
C MET A 71 -6.84 6.98 -6.56
N VAL A 72 -6.84 6.72 -7.87
CA VAL A 72 -7.81 5.83 -8.53
C VAL A 72 -7.73 4.42 -7.94
N VAL A 73 -6.54 3.83 -7.86
CA VAL A 73 -6.35 2.48 -7.30
C VAL A 73 -6.63 2.48 -5.79
N GLY A 74 -6.22 3.53 -5.07
CA GLY A 74 -6.41 3.67 -3.63
C GLY A 74 -7.87 3.75 -3.19
N GLN A 75 -8.76 4.27 -4.05
CA GLN A 75 -10.19 4.34 -3.76
C GLN A 75 -10.92 3.00 -3.89
N GLN A 76 -10.29 1.96 -4.45
CA GLN A 76 -10.89 0.64 -4.63
C GLN A 76 -10.97 -0.15 -3.31
N LYS A 77 -11.95 0.21 -2.46
CA LYS A 77 -12.13 -0.36 -1.10
C LYS A 77 -12.23 -1.89 -1.09
N LYS A 78 -12.83 -2.51 -2.11
CA LYS A 78 -12.94 -3.97 -2.22
C LYS A 78 -11.57 -4.61 -2.45
N SER A 79 -10.76 -4.05 -3.33
CA SER A 79 -9.40 -4.53 -3.58
C SER A 79 -8.51 -4.33 -2.35
N ALA A 80 -8.57 -3.13 -1.76
CA ALA A 80 -7.86 -2.82 -0.52
C ALA A 80 -8.17 -3.84 0.58
N ARG A 81 -9.45 -4.17 0.84
CA ARG A 81 -9.80 -5.23 1.80
C ARG A 81 -9.19 -6.58 1.43
N GLY A 82 -9.26 -6.97 0.15
CA GLY A 82 -8.63 -8.19 -0.35
C GLY A 82 -7.12 -8.24 -0.08
N HIS A 83 -6.40 -7.13 -0.23
CA HIS A 83 -4.97 -7.04 0.05
C HIS A 83 -4.64 -7.35 1.51
N PHE A 84 -5.45 -6.88 2.46
CA PHE A 84 -5.26 -7.18 3.88
C PHE A 84 -5.65 -8.62 4.22
N CYS A 85 -6.78 -9.10 3.70
CA CYS A 85 -7.22 -10.48 3.90
C CYS A 85 -6.21 -11.50 3.37
N ASN A 86 -5.58 -11.23 2.22
CA ASN A 86 -4.54 -12.09 1.64
C ASN A 86 -3.26 -12.15 2.49
N CYS A 87 -3.07 -11.19 3.40
CA CYS A 87 -1.99 -11.18 4.39
C CYS A 87 -2.46 -11.67 5.77
N SER A 88 -3.62 -12.35 5.85
CA SER A 88 -4.24 -12.82 7.10
C SER A 88 -4.53 -11.71 8.12
N ILE A 89 -4.70 -10.46 7.64
CA ILE A 89 -5.09 -9.33 8.47
C ILE A 89 -6.58 -9.09 8.26
N SER A 90 -7.38 -9.40 9.28
CA SER A 90 -8.81 -9.12 9.25
C SER A 90 -9.05 -7.63 9.52
N ILE A 91 -9.72 -6.97 8.59
CA ILE A 91 -10.28 -5.63 8.80
C ILE A 91 -11.77 -5.84 9.07
N ASP A 92 -12.15 -5.91 10.34
CA ASP A 92 -13.55 -5.85 10.73
C ASP A 92 -14.15 -4.50 10.29
N LYS A 93 -15.49 -4.43 10.20
CA LYS A 93 -16.23 -3.22 9.77
C LYS A 93 -15.61 -1.95 10.39
N PRO A 94 -15.57 -0.83 9.65
CA PRO A 94 -14.95 0.39 10.14
C PRO A 94 -15.53 0.74 11.51
N LEU A 95 -14.68 1.20 12.43
CA LEU A 95 -15.16 1.97 13.58
C LEU A 95 -16.01 3.09 12.99
N ASP A 96 -17.31 3.05 13.29
CA ASP A 96 -18.33 3.98 12.82
C ASP A 96 -17.97 5.44 13.12
#